data_AF-A0A1F4E1W7-F1
#
_entry.id   AF-A0A1F4E1W7-F1
#
_cell.length_a   1.000
_cell.length_b   1.000
_cell.length_c   1.000
_cell.angle_alpha   90.00
_cell.angle_beta   90.00
_cell.angle_gamma   90.00
#
_symmetry.space_group_name_H-M   'P 1'
#
loop_
_entity.id
_entity.type
_entity.pdbx_description
1 polymer ?
#
loop_
_entity_poly.entity_id
_entity_poly.type
_entity_poly.pdbx_seq_one_letter_code
_entity_poly.pdbx_strand_id
1 'polypeptide(L)'
;MLNPKSAFFSATLALALTGLFAATAMAQSKSGAGKIVCWKDKSGKVVGCGDTVPPEYRDNAAKELDSRGMTRKNVESAEEAAKRREREKDLAKQKEVERRRLAEQKRQDAALLNTYTDEKEIDQRRDRDLQQVDLQIIQIQASLKNATDRYNDAKKRNSKEDLARAGGEKEKIEQNIAAKEKEKEEIRQKYAVQKKRYVELRGGGQSAAAPVPAPTPKK
;
A
#
# COMPACT_ATOMS: atom_id res chain seq x y z
N MET A 1 2.18 -51.24 -15.74
CA MET A 1 2.03 -52.71 -15.55
C MET A 1 1.29 -52.91 -14.24
N LEU A 2 -0.02 -52.67 -14.18
CA LEU A 2 -1.11 -53.65 -14.33
C LEU A 2 -0.82 -54.99 -13.65
N ASN A 3 -1.47 -55.21 -12.51
CA ASN A 3 -1.51 -56.48 -11.79
C ASN A 3 -2.97 -56.98 -11.78
N PRO A 4 -3.33 -58.02 -12.56
CA PRO A 4 -4.65 -58.64 -12.53
C PRO A 4 -4.57 -60.09 -12.03
N LYS A 5 -5.32 -60.42 -10.98
CA LYS A 5 -5.68 -61.78 -10.58
C LYS A 5 -7.00 -61.64 -9.82
N SER A 6 -8.06 -62.41 -10.01
CA SER A 6 -8.32 -63.57 -10.85
C SER A 6 -9.82 -63.88 -10.68
N ALA A 7 -10.47 -64.29 -11.76
CA ALA A 7 -11.84 -64.77 -11.79
C ALA A 7 -11.97 -66.19 -11.24
N PHE A 8 -13.07 -66.50 -10.56
CA PHE A 8 -13.71 -67.83 -10.47
C PHE A 8 -15.23 -67.57 -10.38
N PHE A 9 -16.03 -67.95 -11.39
CA PHE A 9 -16.78 -69.23 -11.48
C PHE A 9 -17.63 -69.46 -10.21
N SER A 10 -18.95 -69.73 -10.24
CA SER A 10 -19.78 -70.31 -11.29
C SER A 10 -21.26 -70.06 -10.98
N ALA A 11 -22.08 -70.22 -12.01
CA ALA A 11 -23.52 -70.15 -12.02
C ALA A 11 -24.21 -71.19 -11.12
N THR A 12 -25.35 -70.81 -10.54
CA THR A 12 -26.51 -71.70 -10.42
C THR A 12 -27.80 -70.90 -10.61
N LEU A 13 -28.65 -71.47 -11.45
CA LEU A 13 -29.86 -70.99 -12.08
C LEU A 13 -31.08 -71.71 -11.47
N ALA A 14 -32.18 -71.01 -11.19
CA ALA A 14 -33.58 -71.48 -11.31
C ALA A 14 -34.51 -70.29 -10.95
N LEU A 15 -35.19 -69.64 -11.91
CA LEU A 15 -36.57 -69.87 -12.39
C LEU A 15 -37.62 -69.90 -11.24
N ALA A 16 -38.76 -69.20 -11.25
CA ALA A 16 -39.56 -68.66 -12.36
C ALA A 16 -40.81 -67.91 -11.82
N LEU A 17 -41.35 -67.00 -12.65
CA LEU A 17 -42.76 -66.56 -12.81
C LEU A 17 -43.46 -65.89 -11.60
N THR A 18 -44.25 -64.82 -11.66
CA THR A 18 -45.13 -64.19 -12.68
C THR A 18 -45.63 -62.87 -12.07
N GLY A 19 -45.87 -61.83 -12.86
CA GLY A 19 -46.54 -60.61 -12.35
C GLY A 19 -46.52 -59.42 -13.30
N LEU A 20 -47.13 -59.59 -14.48
CA LEU A 20 -47.40 -58.51 -15.43
C LEU A 20 -48.59 -57.68 -14.92
N PHE A 21 -48.35 -56.45 -14.46
CA PHE A 21 -49.40 -55.44 -14.32
C PHE A 21 -48.94 -54.13 -14.94
N ALA A 22 -49.76 -53.65 -15.87
CA ALA A 22 -49.55 -52.48 -16.69
C ALA A 22 -49.85 -51.18 -15.94
N ALA A 23 -49.26 -50.11 -16.46
CA ALA A 23 -49.75 -48.73 -16.44
C ALA A 23 -49.93 -48.05 -15.06
N THR A 24 -48.97 -47.20 -14.71
CA THR A 24 -49.13 -45.74 -14.83
C THR A 24 -47.86 -45.04 -14.38
N ALA A 25 -47.06 -44.62 -15.36
CA ALA A 25 -46.10 -43.55 -15.16
C ALA A 25 -46.89 -42.25 -14.94
N MET A 26 -47.28 -41.98 -13.69
CA MET A 26 -47.53 -40.61 -13.28
C MET A 26 -46.16 -39.93 -13.17
N ALA A 27 -45.80 -39.24 -14.24
CA ALA A 27 -44.80 -38.20 -14.22
C ALA A 27 -45.11 -37.29 -13.03
N GLN A 28 -44.31 -37.42 -11.96
CA GLN A 28 -44.20 -36.34 -10.99
C GLN A 28 -43.58 -35.17 -11.76
N SER A 29 -44.42 -34.30 -12.29
CA SER A 29 -44.02 -32.91 -12.49
C SER A 29 -43.61 -32.41 -11.11
N LYS A 30 -42.30 -32.48 -10.84
CA LYS A 30 -41.68 -31.50 -9.95
C LYS A 30 -42.07 -30.17 -10.55
N SER A 31 -43.16 -29.58 -10.03
CA SER A 31 -43.35 -28.15 -10.08
C SER A 31 -42.05 -27.59 -9.53
N GLY A 32 -41.18 -27.12 -10.44
CA GLY A 32 -40.03 -26.34 -10.04
C GLY A 32 -40.62 -25.24 -9.17
N ALA A 33 -40.24 -25.21 -7.90
CA ALA A 33 -40.58 -24.11 -7.02
C ALA A 33 -40.09 -22.83 -7.72
N GLY A 34 -41.02 -22.14 -8.40
CA GLY A 34 -40.73 -21.04 -9.29
C GLY A 34 -40.12 -19.93 -8.47
N LYS A 35 -38.90 -19.52 -8.84
CA LYS A 35 -38.26 -18.37 -8.22
C LYS A 35 -38.90 -17.13 -8.83
N ILE A 36 -39.85 -16.53 -8.11
CA ILE A 36 -40.52 -15.31 -8.57
C ILE A 36 -39.60 -14.12 -8.28
N VAL A 37 -39.30 -13.32 -9.31
CA VAL A 37 -38.49 -12.11 -9.18
C VAL A 37 -39.38 -10.89 -9.34
N CYS A 38 -39.42 -10.03 -8.32
CA CYS A 38 -40.12 -8.75 -8.36
C CYS A 38 -39.14 -7.63 -8.70
N TRP A 39 -39.34 -6.94 -9.81
CA TRP A 39 -38.48 -5.81 -10.23
C TRP A 39 -39.10 -4.47 -9.84
N LYS A 40 -38.22 -3.48 -9.62
CA LYS A 40 -38.62 -2.12 -9.25
C LYS A 40 -38.38 -1.13 -10.38
N ASP A 41 -39.10 -0.02 -10.37
CA ASP A 41 -38.81 1.15 -11.20
C ASP A 41 -37.58 1.91 -10.69
N LYS A 42 -37.18 2.97 -11.42
CA LYS A 42 -36.11 3.89 -11.02
C LYS A 42 -36.39 4.63 -9.69
N SER A 43 -37.65 4.67 -9.25
CA SER A 43 -38.10 5.28 -7.99
C SER A 43 -38.09 4.27 -6.83
N GLY A 44 -37.76 2.99 -7.08
CA GLY A 44 -37.71 1.94 -6.08
C GLY A 44 -39.05 1.26 -5.74
N LYS A 45 -40.14 1.60 -6.45
CA LYS A 45 -41.45 0.95 -6.32
C LYS A 45 -41.50 -0.34 -7.12
N VAL A 46 -42.13 -1.38 -6.57
CA VAL A 46 -42.30 -2.67 -7.28
C VAL A 46 -43.31 -2.48 -8.41
N VAL A 47 -42.89 -2.77 -9.65
CA VAL A 47 -43.72 -2.58 -10.86
C VAL A 47 -44.34 -3.90 -11.31
N GLY A 48 -43.66 -5.03 -11.08
CA GLY A 48 -44.16 -6.34 -11.45
C GLY A 48 -43.36 -7.46 -10.81
N CYS A 49 -43.96 -8.65 -10.77
CA CYS A 49 -43.36 -9.89 -10.28
C CYS A 49 -43.63 -11.01 -11.29
N GLY A 50 -42.60 -11.79 -11.62
CA GLY A 50 -42.75 -12.91 -12.54
C GLY A 50 -41.47 -13.73 -12.65
N ASP A 51 -41.48 -14.71 -13.56
CA ASP A 51 -40.36 -15.64 -13.74
C ASP A 51 -39.23 -15.06 -14.62
N THR A 52 -39.53 -14.03 -15.44
CA THR A 52 -38.54 -13.37 -16.32
C THR A 52 -38.68 -11.84 -16.21
N VAL A 53 -37.59 -11.16 -15.85
CA VAL A 53 -37.52 -9.70 -15.76
C VAL A 53 -37.44 -9.10 -17.17
N PRO A 54 -38.33 -8.16 -17.55
CA PRO A 54 -38.26 -7.47 -18.84
C PRO A 54 -36.94 -6.72 -19.03
N PRO A 55 -36.40 -6.60 -20.26
CA PRO A 55 -35.11 -5.96 -20.52
C PRO A 55 -34.98 -4.55 -19.93
N GLU A 56 -36.07 -3.77 -19.91
CA GLU A 56 -36.11 -2.39 -19.40
C GLU A 56 -35.85 -2.26 -17.89
N TYR A 57 -36.04 -3.34 -17.11
CA TYR A 57 -35.90 -3.32 -15.65
C TYR A 57 -34.73 -4.18 -15.15
N ARG A 58 -33.90 -4.71 -16.04
CA ARG A 58 -32.76 -5.59 -15.69
C ARG A 58 -31.72 -4.91 -14.82
N ASP A 59 -31.53 -3.60 -14.99
CA ASP A 59 -30.56 -2.80 -14.26
C ASP A 59 -31.13 -2.19 -12.97
N ASN A 60 -32.42 -2.38 -12.70
CA ASN A 60 -33.07 -1.85 -11.49
C ASN A 60 -32.97 -2.85 -10.33
N ALA A 61 -33.19 -2.34 -9.11
CA ALA A 61 -33.22 -3.19 -7.93
C ALA A 61 -34.38 -4.22 -8.03
N ALA A 62 -34.13 -5.46 -7.63
CA ALA A 62 -35.11 -6.54 -7.66
C ALA A 62 -35.13 -7.32 -6.35
N LYS A 63 -36.23 -8.01 -6.06
CA LYS A 63 -36.37 -8.93 -4.92
C LYS A 63 -36.72 -10.32 -5.44
N GLU A 64 -35.87 -11.30 -5.14
CA GLU A 64 -36.18 -12.71 -5.38
C GLU A 64 -37.02 -13.24 -4.20
N LEU A 65 -38.20 -13.77 -4.49
CA LEU A 65 -39.11 -14.38 -3.51
C LEU A 65 -39.05 -15.91 -3.59
N ASP A 66 -39.19 -16.58 -2.44
CA ASP A 66 -39.46 -18.02 -2.35
C ASP A 66 -40.92 -18.32 -2.76
N SER A 67 -41.21 -19.57 -3.08
CA SER A 67 -42.54 -20.14 -3.34
C SER A 67 -43.62 -19.80 -2.30
N ARG A 68 -43.21 -19.40 -1.10
CA ARG A 68 -44.08 -18.96 0.02
C ARG A 68 -44.23 -17.44 0.12
N GLY A 69 -43.78 -16.68 -0.89
CA GLY A 69 -43.83 -15.20 -0.92
C GLY A 69 -42.81 -14.51 0.00
N MET A 70 -41.92 -15.25 0.64
CA MET A 70 -40.89 -14.68 1.51
C MET A 70 -39.68 -14.19 0.72
N THR A 71 -39.14 -13.01 1.06
CA THR A 71 -37.96 -12.46 0.39
C THR A 71 -36.73 -13.30 0.69
N ARG A 72 -36.17 -13.90 -0.36
CA ARG A 72 -34.96 -14.73 -0.26
C ARG A 72 -33.70 -13.92 -0.52
N LYS A 73 -33.75 -12.95 -1.45
CA LYS A 73 -32.59 -12.16 -1.84
C LYS A 73 -33.01 -10.80 -2.39
N ASN A 74 -32.31 -9.76 -1.97
CA ASN A 74 -32.40 -8.44 -2.60
C ASN A 74 -31.26 -8.31 -3.61
N VAL A 75 -31.58 -7.90 -4.83
CA VAL A 75 -30.64 -7.56 -5.89
C VAL A 75 -30.61 -6.04 -5.97
N GLU A 76 -29.43 -5.46 -5.74
CA GLU A 76 -29.20 -4.02 -5.85
C GLU A 76 -29.29 -3.58 -7.31
N SER A 77 -29.60 -2.29 -7.55
CA SER A 77 -29.56 -1.77 -8.92
C SER A 77 -28.12 -1.79 -9.46
N ALA A 78 -27.98 -1.79 -10.79
CA ALA A 78 -26.67 -1.72 -11.44
C ALA A 78 -25.89 -0.46 -11.01
N GLU A 79 -26.59 0.66 -10.80
CA GLU A 79 -26.01 1.92 -10.29
C GLU A 79 -25.53 1.79 -8.83
N GLU A 80 -26.36 1.23 -7.95
CA GLU A 80 -26.00 0.99 -6.54
C GLU A 80 -24.81 0.04 -6.42
N ALA A 81 -24.81 -1.03 -7.22
CA ALA A 81 -23.71 -1.98 -7.32
C ALA A 81 -22.44 -1.32 -7.88
N ALA A 82 -22.55 -0.45 -8.89
CA ALA A 82 -21.42 0.30 -9.44
C ALA A 82 -20.83 1.26 -8.38
N LYS A 83 -21.68 2.03 -7.69
CA LYS A 83 -21.26 2.96 -6.63
C LYS A 83 -20.65 2.24 -5.44
N ARG A 84 -21.15 1.05 -5.07
CA ARG A 84 -20.55 0.19 -4.04
C ARG A 84 -19.16 -0.28 -4.47
N ARG A 85 -19.02 -0.79 -5.70
CA ARG A 85 -17.73 -1.25 -6.26
C ARG A 85 -16.72 -0.11 -6.34
N GLU A 86 -17.13 1.11 -6.67
CA GLU A 86 -16.26 2.28 -6.66
C GLU A 86 -15.75 2.62 -5.26
N ARG A 87 -16.65 2.68 -4.26
CA ARG A 87 -16.26 2.88 -2.85
C ARG A 87 -15.31 1.80 -2.35
N GLU A 88 -15.57 0.53 -2.68
CA GLU A 88 -14.70 -0.59 -2.31
C GLU A 88 -13.32 -0.48 -2.96
N LYS A 89 -13.25 -0.07 -4.24
CA LYS A 89 -11.98 0.20 -4.92
C LYS A 89 -11.20 1.32 -4.24
N ASP A 90 -11.86 2.41 -3.88
CA ASP A 90 -11.18 3.54 -3.24
C ASP A 90 -10.73 3.21 -1.82
N LEU A 91 -11.53 2.50 -1.04
CA LEU A 91 -11.11 1.96 0.25
C LEU A 91 -9.94 0.99 0.13
N ALA A 92 -9.94 0.12 -0.89
CA ALA A 92 -8.83 -0.79 -1.16
C ALA A 92 -7.55 -0.04 -1.52
N LYS A 93 -7.63 1.00 -2.36
CA LYS A 93 -6.49 1.88 -2.69
C LYS A 93 -5.96 2.58 -1.43
N GLN A 94 -6.84 3.14 -0.59
CA GLN A 94 -6.43 3.81 0.65
C GLN A 94 -5.72 2.85 1.61
N LYS A 95 -6.26 1.64 1.80
CA LYS A 95 -5.63 0.58 2.59
C LYS A 95 -4.28 0.14 2.02
N GLU A 96 -4.15 0.07 0.70
CA GLU A 96 -2.89 -0.26 0.07
C GLU A 96 -1.83 0.84 0.27
N VAL A 97 -2.22 2.11 0.12
CA VAL A 97 -1.31 3.26 0.38
C VAL A 97 -0.86 3.26 1.84
N GLU A 98 -1.78 3.04 2.78
CA GLU A 98 -1.47 2.96 4.20
C GLU A 98 -0.54 1.77 4.52
N ARG A 99 -0.84 0.58 3.99
CA ARG A 99 0.03 -0.60 4.12
C ARG A 99 1.43 -0.34 3.56
N ARG A 100 1.54 0.29 2.39
CA ARG A 100 2.82 0.65 1.77
C ARG A 100 3.58 1.65 2.65
N ARG A 101 2.90 2.66 3.20
CA ARG A 101 3.49 3.64 4.12
C ARG A 101 4.02 2.98 5.40
N LEU A 102 3.25 2.08 6.01
CA LEU A 102 3.67 1.36 7.22
C LEU A 102 4.85 0.41 6.94
N ALA A 103 4.84 -0.28 5.79
CA ALA A 103 5.95 -1.14 5.39
C ALA A 103 7.23 -0.33 5.15
N GLU A 104 7.12 0.83 4.51
CA GLU A 104 8.22 1.76 4.29
C GLU A 104 8.79 2.27 5.62
N GLN A 105 7.93 2.70 6.55
CA GLN A 105 8.35 3.14 7.88
C GLN A 105 9.09 2.03 8.63
N LYS A 106 8.56 0.80 8.65
CA LYS A 106 9.25 -0.35 9.26
C LYS A 106 10.60 -0.63 8.63
N ARG A 107 10.71 -0.50 7.30
CA ARG A 107 11.98 -0.68 6.60
C ARG A 107 12.99 0.39 6.99
N GLN A 108 12.56 1.65 7.08
CA GLN A 108 13.40 2.77 7.51
C GLN A 108 13.86 2.61 8.97
N ASP A 109 12.95 2.21 9.86
CA ASP A 109 13.24 1.96 11.27
C ASP A 109 14.25 0.80 11.44
N ALA A 110 14.04 -0.30 10.70
CA ALA A 110 14.97 -1.43 10.71
C ALA A 110 16.34 -1.02 10.15
N ALA A 111 16.38 -0.25 9.07
CA ALA A 111 17.62 0.29 8.52
C ALA A 111 18.34 1.19 9.52
N LEU A 112 17.61 2.04 10.25
CA LEU A 112 18.17 2.93 11.27
C LEU A 112 18.81 2.14 12.41
N LEU A 113 18.12 1.12 12.93
CA LEU A 113 18.64 0.25 14.00
C LEU A 113 19.81 -0.62 13.54
N ASN A 114 19.83 -1.03 12.28
CA ASN A 114 20.92 -1.84 11.72
C ASN A 114 22.16 -1.01 11.34
N THR A 115 21.98 0.28 11.06
CA THR A 115 23.08 1.18 10.66
C THR A 115 23.86 1.67 11.88
N TYR A 116 23.18 1.88 13.01
CA TYR A 116 23.78 2.46 14.22
C TYR A 116 23.66 1.51 15.42
N THR A 117 24.80 1.20 16.03
CA THR A 117 24.92 0.36 17.22
C THR A 117 24.52 1.11 18.48
N ASP A 118 24.79 2.41 18.52
CA ASP A 118 24.42 3.31 19.60
C ASP A 118 24.07 4.72 19.11
N GLU A 119 23.59 5.55 20.03
CA GLU A 119 23.21 6.94 19.75
C GLU A 119 24.43 7.83 19.42
N LYS A 120 25.61 7.51 19.94
CA LYS A 120 26.84 8.30 19.73
C LYS A 120 27.36 8.14 18.31
N GLU A 121 27.17 6.98 17.68
CA GLU A 121 27.52 6.78 16.27
C GLU A 121 26.74 7.71 15.34
N ILE A 122 25.48 8.04 15.69
CA ILE A 122 24.67 9.01 14.95
C ILE A 122 25.30 10.41 15.05
N ASP A 123 25.72 10.82 16.25
CA ASP A 123 26.41 12.10 16.45
C ASP A 123 27.75 12.15 15.72
N GLN A 124 28.56 11.09 15.80
CA GLN A 124 29.84 11.02 15.08
C GLN A 124 29.66 11.11 13.56
N ARG A 125 28.61 10.46 13.03
CA ARG A 125 28.33 10.53 11.61
C ARG A 125 27.87 11.93 11.19
N ARG A 126 27.01 12.56 11.99
CA ARG A 126 26.63 13.98 11.80
C ARG A 126 27.86 14.86 11.77
N ASP A 127 28.76 14.71 12.73
CA ASP A 127 29.91 15.60 12.87
C ASP A 127 30.90 15.44 11.70
N ARG A 128 31.08 14.22 11.18
CA ARG A 128 31.85 13.98 9.95
C ARG A 128 31.22 14.63 8.72
N ASP A 129 29.90 14.48 8.56
CA ASP A 129 29.17 15.08 7.44
C ASP A 129 29.22 16.63 7.54
N LEU A 130 29.09 17.20 8.74
CA LEU A 130 29.23 18.65 8.97
C LEU A 130 30.65 19.14 8.68
N GLN A 131 31.67 18.41 9.12
CA GLN A 131 33.06 18.74 8.85
C GLN A 131 33.35 18.80 7.34
N GLN A 132 32.74 17.92 6.54
CA GLN A 132 32.87 17.97 5.09
C GLN A 132 32.31 19.28 4.50
N VAL A 133 31.16 19.74 4.99
CA VAL A 133 30.58 21.02 4.54
C VAL A 133 31.39 22.21 5.05
N ASP A 134 31.91 22.16 6.28
CA ASP A 134 32.78 23.19 6.83
C ASP A 134 34.05 23.37 5.99
N LEU A 135 34.67 22.28 5.54
CA LEU A 135 35.83 22.34 4.64
C LEU A 135 35.48 23.02 3.31
N GLN A 136 34.28 22.79 2.76
CA GLN A 136 33.82 23.48 1.55
C GLN A 136 33.60 24.98 1.81
N ILE A 137 33.00 25.34 2.95
CA ILE A 137 32.79 26.74 3.34
C ILE A 137 34.14 27.46 3.47
N ILE A 138 35.15 26.85 4.09
CA ILE A 138 36.49 27.43 4.21
C ILE A 138 37.08 27.73 2.81
N GLN A 139 36.94 26.81 1.85
CA GLN A 139 37.41 27.02 0.49
C GLN A 139 36.67 28.17 -0.22
N ILE A 140 35.35 28.28 -0.02
CA ILE A 140 34.54 29.35 -0.60
C ILE A 140 34.86 30.69 0.08
N GLN A 141 35.11 30.71 1.39
CA GLN A 141 35.54 31.90 2.14
C GLN A 141 36.89 32.44 1.65
N ALA A 142 37.84 31.57 1.30
CA ALA A 142 39.08 31.99 0.66
C ALA A 142 38.81 32.69 -0.69
N SER A 143 37.86 32.17 -1.47
CA SER A 143 37.42 32.81 -2.72
C SER A 143 36.72 34.15 -2.48
N LEU A 144 35.90 34.24 -1.42
CA LEU A 144 35.23 35.49 -1.02
C LEU A 144 36.24 36.58 -0.65
N LYS A 145 37.32 36.22 0.04
CA LYS A 145 38.40 37.16 0.36
C LYS A 145 38.98 37.78 -0.93
N ASN A 146 39.34 36.94 -1.89
CA ASN A 146 39.88 37.41 -3.18
C ASN A 146 38.88 38.30 -3.96
N ALA A 147 37.60 37.92 -3.97
CA ALA A 147 36.55 38.72 -4.60
C ALA A 147 36.33 40.07 -3.88
N THR A 148 36.47 40.09 -2.55
CA THR A 148 36.38 41.29 -1.73
C THR A 148 37.55 42.24 -2.02
N ASP A 149 38.77 41.71 -2.18
CA ASP A 149 39.94 42.51 -2.56
C ASP A 149 39.75 43.14 -3.95
N ARG A 150 39.26 42.36 -4.93
CA ARG A 150 38.91 42.88 -6.27
C ARG A 150 37.86 44.00 -6.21
N TYR A 151 36.82 43.82 -5.40
CA TYR A 151 35.77 44.81 -5.20
C TYR A 151 36.34 46.11 -4.61
N ASN A 152 37.18 46.01 -3.59
CA ASN A 152 37.81 47.15 -2.94
C ASN A 152 38.75 47.90 -3.88
N ASP A 153 39.49 47.19 -4.74
CA ASP A 153 40.36 47.81 -5.72
C ASP A 153 39.58 48.50 -6.85
N ALA A 154 38.50 47.90 -7.34
CA ALA A 154 37.59 48.55 -8.29
C ALA A 154 36.99 49.84 -7.70
N LYS A 155 36.63 49.81 -6.41
CA LYS A 155 36.15 50.97 -5.66
C LYS A 155 37.20 52.08 -5.58
N LYS A 156 38.45 51.76 -5.26
CA LYS A 156 39.56 52.73 -5.23
C LYS A 156 39.83 53.39 -6.59
N ARG A 157 39.67 52.62 -7.68
CA ARG A 157 39.87 53.10 -9.06
C ARG A 157 38.68 53.90 -9.61
N ASN A 158 37.57 54.00 -8.87
CA ASN A 158 36.31 54.63 -9.32
C ASN A 158 35.76 54.09 -10.65
N SER A 159 36.07 52.83 -10.99
CA SER A 159 35.54 52.17 -12.19
C SER A 159 34.15 51.60 -11.89
N LYS A 160 33.10 52.24 -12.42
CA LYS A 160 31.70 51.81 -12.18
C LYS A 160 31.41 50.40 -12.70
N GLU A 161 31.93 50.07 -13.89
CA GLU A 161 31.71 48.77 -14.52
C GLU A 161 32.41 47.65 -13.74
N ASP A 162 33.66 47.86 -13.34
CA ASP A 162 34.41 46.87 -12.56
C ASP A 162 33.81 46.67 -11.17
N LEU A 163 33.30 47.76 -10.56
CA LEU A 163 32.64 47.69 -9.27
C LEU A 163 31.35 46.87 -9.33
N ALA A 164 30.54 47.06 -10.36
CA ALA A 164 29.32 46.28 -10.57
C ALA A 164 29.65 44.79 -10.81
N ARG A 165 30.66 44.50 -11.64
CA ARG A 165 31.10 43.13 -11.95
C ARG A 165 31.64 42.42 -10.71
N ALA A 166 32.56 43.05 -9.98
CA ALA A 166 33.14 42.49 -8.76
C ALA A 166 32.10 42.37 -7.63
N GLY A 167 31.16 43.31 -7.54
CA GLY A 167 30.04 43.25 -6.60
C GLY A 167 29.15 42.04 -6.84
N GLY A 168 28.75 41.81 -8.10
CA GLY A 168 27.95 40.63 -8.47
C GLY A 168 28.68 39.31 -8.27
N GLU A 169 30.00 39.27 -8.49
CA GLU A 169 30.82 38.08 -8.17
C GLU A 169 30.84 37.81 -6.66
N LYS A 170 31.12 38.85 -5.85
CA LYS A 170 31.13 38.76 -4.38
C LYS A 170 29.79 38.27 -3.84
N GLU A 171 28.69 38.86 -4.30
CA GLU A 171 27.33 38.47 -3.90
C GLU A 171 27.04 37.00 -4.21
N LYS A 172 27.41 36.51 -5.41
CA LYS A 172 27.24 35.09 -5.77
C LYS A 172 28.01 34.16 -4.83
N ILE A 173 29.23 34.54 -4.44
CA ILE A 173 30.03 33.77 -3.49
C ILE A 173 29.39 33.78 -2.10
N GLU A 174 28.88 34.94 -1.64
CA GLU A 174 28.15 35.06 -0.37
C GLU A 174 26.89 34.20 -0.36
N GLN A 175 26.11 34.19 -1.45
CA GLN A 175 24.95 33.32 -1.62
C GLN A 175 25.32 31.83 -1.56
N ASN A 176 26.46 31.44 -2.12
CA ASN A 176 26.96 30.06 -2.05
C ASN A 176 27.32 29.67 -0.60
N ILE A 177 27.99 30.55 0.15
CA ILE A 177 28.26 30.34 1.58
C ILE A 177 26.94 30.19 2.35
N ALA A 178 25.97 31.08 2.11
CA ALA A 178 24.66 31.01 2.78
C ALA A 178 23.92 29.69 2.47
N ALA A 179 24.00 29.20 1.23
CA ALA A 179 23.44 27.90 0.85
C ALA A 179 24.12 26.74 1.60
N LYS A 180 25.45 26.80 1.76
CA LYS A 180 26.22 25.79 2.52
C LYS A 180 25.94 25.81 4.01
N GLU A 181 25.74 26.99 4.61
CA GLU A 181 25.31 27.09 6.01
C GLU A 181 23.89 26.55 6.21
N LYS A 182 23.00 26.77 5.23
CA LYS A 182 21.67 26.14 5.25
C LYS A 182 21.76 24.61 5.15
N GLU A 183 22.65 24.09 4.30
CA GLU A 183 22.91 22.65 4.18
C GLU A 183 23.37 22.05 5.53
N LYS A 184 24.22 22.75 6.30
CA LYS A 184 24.61 22.32 7.65
C LYS A 184 23.42 22.22 8.59
N GLU A 185 22.50 23.17 8.54
CA GLU A 185 21.30 23.12 9.37
C GLU A 185 20.37 21.97 8.98
N GLU A 186 20.20 21.73 7.68
CA GLU A 186 19.44 20.57 7.16
C GLU A 186 20.08 19.24 7.61
N ILE A 187 21.42 19.14 7.59
CA ILE A 187 22.16 17.99 8.13
C ILE A 187 21.87 17.83 9.63
N ARG A 188 21.99 18.90 10.43
CA ARG A 188 21.71 18.84 11.88
C ARG A 188 20.30 18.37 12.16
N GLN A 189 19.30 18.92 11.48
CA GLN A 189 17.90 18.53 11.64
C GLN A 189 17.66 17.08 11.25
N LYS A 190 18.21 16.65 10.11
CA LYS A 190 18.12 15.25 9.65
C LYS A 190 18.69 14.27 10.68
N TYR A 191 19.85 14.57 11.26
CA TYR A 191 20.44 13.72 12.29
C TYR A 191 19.71 13.81 13.64
N ALA A 192 19.18 14.97 14.02
CA ALA A 192 18.36 15.13 15.23
C ALA A 192 17.07 14.29 15.16
N VAL A 193 16.39 14.27 14.01
CA VAL A 193 15.21 13.43 13.78
C VAL A 193 15.57 11.94 13.85
N GLN A 194 16.66 11.52 13.20
CA GLN A 194 17.14 10.13 13.26
C GLN A 194 17.49 9.72 14.70
N LYS A 195 18.21 10.57 15.43
CA LYS A 195 18.60 10.33 16.82
C LYS A 195 17.38 10.15 17.71
N LYS A 196 16.41 11.06 17.62
CA LYS A 196 15.14 10.95 18.35
C LYS A 196 14.41 9.66 18.01
N ARG A 197 14.28 9.32 16.72
CA ARG A 197 13.61 8.08 16.28
C ARG A 197 14.34 6.84 16.77
N TYR A 198 15.67 6.84 16.75
CA TYR A 198 16.50 5.74 17.24
C TYR A 198 16.26 5.49 18.73
N VAL A 199 16.23 6.54 19.54
CA VAL A 199 15.94 6.46 20.98
C VAL A 199 14.52 5.94 21.24
N GLU A 200 13.52 6.42 20.50
CA GLU A 200 12.14 5.90 20.59
C GLU A 200 12.06 4.40 20.26
N LEU A 201 12.72 3.97 19.18
CA LEU A 201 12.75 2.57 18.77
C LEU A 201 13.51 1.68 19.76
N ARG A 202 14.59 2.17 20.37
CA ARG A 202 15.35 1.43 21.39
C ARG A 202 14.62 1.37 22.72
N GLY A 203 14.01 2.46 23.16
CA GLY A 203 13.20 2.51 24.38
C GLY A 203 11.94 1.66 24.30
N GLY A 204 11.25 1.66 23.16
CA GLY A 204 10.10 0.78 22.90
C GLY A 204 10.48 -0.67 22.57
N GLY A 205 11.64 -0.86 21.92
CA GLY A 205 12.12 -2.18 21.45
C GLY A 205 12.85 -3.00 22.52
N GLN A 206 13.55 -2.38 23.48
CA GLN A 206 14.13 -3.10 24.63
C GLN A 206 13.06 -3.61 25.59
N SER A 207 11.87 -2.99 25.62
CA SER A 207 10.74 -3.54 26.37
C SER A 207 10.07 -4.74 25.68
N ALA A 208 10.41 -5.04 24.41
CA ALA A 208 9.82 -6.13 23.62
C ALA A 208 10.81 -7.20 23.14
N ALA A 209 12.12 -7.00 23.32
CA ALA A 209 13.16 -7.94 22.88
C ALA A 209 14.15 -8.22 24.02
N ALA A 210 13.78 -9.15 24.90
CA ALA A 210 14.77 -9.89 25.69
C ALA A 210 15.77 -10.58 24.73
N PRO A 211 17.07 -10.60 25.01
CA PRO A 211 18.07 -11.14 24.11
C PRO A 211 17.92 -12.67 24.03
N VAL A 212 17.72 -13.19 22.83
CA VAL A 212 17.92 -14.62 22.55
C VAL A 212 19.42 -14.89 22.72
N PRO A 213 19.86 -15.75 23.65
CA PRO A 213 21.27 -16.06 23.82
C PRO A 213 21.78 -16.80 22.59
N ALA A 214 22.89 -16.32 22.03
CA ALA A 214 23.59 -16.98 20.94
C ALA A 214 24.01 -18.41 21.34
N PRO A 215 23.88 -19.41 20.46
CA PRO A 215 24.32 -20.76 20.77
C PRO A 215 25.84 -20.81 20.86
N THR A 216 26.35 -21.28 22.00
CA THR A 216 27.78 -21.50 22.22
C THR A 216 28.32 -22.58 21.27
N PRO A 217 29.54 -22.39 20.72
CA PRO A 217 30.19 -23.44 19.94
C PRO A 217 30.63 -24.58 20.87
N LYS A 218 30.22 -25.81 20.55
CA LYS A 218 30.71 -27.03 21.20
C LYS A 218 32.20 -27.22 20.87
N LYS A 219 33.01 -27.47 21.91
CA LYS A 219 34.38 -28.00 21.79
C LYS A 219 34.37 -29.43 21.26
#